data_AF-A0A7S0VMZ1-F1
#
_entry.id   AF-A0A7S0VMZ1-F1
#
_cell.length_a   1.000
_cell.length_b   1.000
_cell.length_c   1.000
_cell.angle_alpha   90.00
_cell.angle_beta   90.00
_cell.angle_gamma   90.00
#
_symmetry.space_group_name_H-M   'P 1'
#
loop_
_entity.id
_entity.type
_entity.pdbx_description
1 polymer ?
#
loop_
_entity_poly.entity_id
_entity_poly.type
_entity_poly.pdbx_seq_one_letter_code
_entity_poly.pdbx_strand_id
1 'polypeptide(L)'
;MSGQVFIEDVTDEMLPGDVGEAEGELEWSVLKTSGPQPPPRGGHTATLVGSRLYILFGADRNQTYISAIHCLDTETNTWIEVRATGEAPEPRSGHSAAAWGEGIVLCGGMTFVGEKIFDDCWHLDCSEPGEPKWSEPAAGGVPFKARNSHSATVIGSGPLEGRMVVV
;
A
#
# COMPACT_ATOMS: atom_id res chain seq x y z
N MET A 1 -11.44 -1.28 -29.59
CA MET A 1 -10.90 -0.60 -28.40
C MET A 1 -11.60 -1.22 -27.22
N SER A 2 -10.97 -2.19 -26.56
CA SER A 2 -11.54 -2.92 -25.43
C SER A 2 -11.45 -2.04 -24.18
N GLY A 3 -12.60 -1.71 -23.60
CA GLY A 3 -12.66 -1.11 -22.27
C GLY A 3 -12.38 -2.16 -21.21
N GLN A 4 -11.67 -1.78 -20.16
CA GLN A 4 -11.45 -2.58 -18.95
C GLN A 4 -12.03 -1.76 -17.79
N VAL A 5 -12.98 -2.33 -17.04
CA VAL A 5 -13.52 -1.75 -15.82
C VAL A 5 -13.37 -2.78 -14.72
N PHE A 6 -12.93 -2.34 -13.54
CA PHE A 6 -12.89 -3.12 -12.31
C PHE A 6 -13.96 -2.60 -11.36
N ILE A 7 -14.60 -3.50 -10.61
CA ILE A 7 -14.87 -3.47 -9.14
C ILE A 7 -16.10 -4.34 -8.81
N GLU A 8 -15.96 -5.09 -7.71
CA GLU A 8 -16.92 -6.00 -7.07
C GLU A 8 -18.14 -5.30 -6.47
N ASP A 9 -19.22 -6.05 -6.21
CA ASP A 9 -20.17 -5.68 -5.16
C ASP A 9 -20.65 -6.90 -4.36
N VAL A 10 -20.53 -6.80 -3.04
CA VAL A 10 -21.17 -7.67 -2.05
C VAL A 10 -22.25 -6.84 -1.40
N THR A 11 -23.51 -7.06 -1.78
CA THR A 11 -24.61 -7.24 -0.83
C THR A 11 -25.82 -7.83 -1.56
N ASP A 12 -26.33 -8.93 -1.02
CA ASP A 12 -27.63 -9.50 -1.36
C ASP A 12 -28.72 -8.44 -1.18
N GLU A 13 -29.41 -8.08 -2.27
CA GLU A 13 -30.87 -8.17 -2.41
C GLU A 13 -31.27 -7.57 -3.78
N MET A 14 -31.22 -8.38 -4.85
CA MET A 14 -31.87 -8.04 -6.12
C MET A 14 -32.76 -9.18 -6.62
N LEU A 15 -33.97 -8.79 -7.02
CA LEU A 15 -35.13 -9.62 -7.39
C LEU A 15 -34.82 -10.60 -8.53
N PRO A 16 -35.55 -11.73 -8.62
CA PRO A 16 -35.33 -12.71 -9.68
C PRO A 16 -35.83 -12.15 -11.01
N GLY A 17 -34.93 -11.87 -11.96
CA GLY A 17 -35.38 -11.69 -13.34
C GLY A 17 -34.46 -11.00 -14.35
N ASP A 18 -33.44 -10.23 -13.95
CA ASP A 18 -32.53 -9.61 -14.93
C ASP A 18 -31.21 -9.20 -14.25
N VAL A 19 -30.29 -10.16 -14.13
CA VAL A 19 -28.87 -9.85 -13.98
C VAL A 19 -28.23 -10.30 -15.29
N GLY A 20 -27.96 -9.35 -16.17
CA GLY A 20 -27.11 -9.63 -17.33
C GLY A 20 -25.78 -10.15 -16.81
N GLU A 21 -25.50 -11.42 -17.05
CA GLU A 21 -24.21 -12.02 -16.75
C GLU A 21 -23.15 -11.21 -17.48
N ALA A 22 -22.23 -10.58 -16.73
CA ALA A 22 -21.00 -10.08 -17.30
C ALA A 22 -20.18 -11.30 -17.73
N GLU A 23 -20.45 -11.83 -18.93
CA GLU A 23 -19.68 -12.90 -19.55
C GLU A 23 -18.33 -12.35 -20.00
N GLY A 24 -17.40 -12.21 -19.06
CA GLY A 24 -16.00 -11.99 -19.32
C GLY A 24 -15.18 -12.99 -18.51
N GLU A 25 -14.34 -13.79 -19.16
CA GLU A 25 -13.39 -14.65 -18.46
C GLU A 25 -12.33 -13.78 -17.76
N LEU A 26 -12.04 -14.10 -16.49
CA LEU A 26 -10.95 -13.46 -15.75
C LEU A 26 -9.61 -13.95 -16.29
N GLU A 27 -8.93 -13.11 -17.06
CA GLU A 27 -7.60 -13.41 -17.61
C GLU A 27 -6.48 -12.69 -16.83
N TRP A 28 -5.48 -13.46 -16.41
CA TRP A 28 -4.23 -12.93 -15.92
C TRP A 28 -3.31 -12.56 -17.07
N SER A 29 -2.72 -11.38 -17.02
CA SER A 29 -1.71 -10.95 -17.98
C SER A 29 -0.54 -10.23 -17.32
N VAL A 30 0.61 -10.24 -17.99
CA VAL A 30 1.79 -9.49 -17.55
C VAL A 30 1.68 -8.07 -18.07
N LEU A 31 1.65 -7.11 -17.13
CA LEU A 31 1.73 -5.70 -17.47
C LEU A 31 3.14 -5.36 -17.99
N LYS A 32 3.23 -4.88 -19.23
CA LYS A 32 4.48 -4.36 -19.78
C LYS A 32 4.77 -3.02 -19.11
N THR A 33 5.93 -2.93 -18.47
CA THR A 33 6.35 -1.72 -17.76
C THR A 33 7.72 -1.25 -18.26
N SER A 34 8.04 0.02 -17.99
CA SER A 34 9.36 0.60 -18.24
C SER A 34 9.92 1.25 -16.97
N GLY A 35 11.17 1.72 -17.00
CA GLY A 35 11.82 2.38 -15.86
C GLY A 35 12.47 1.43 -14.84
N PRO A 36 13.06 1.97 -13.75
CA PRO A 36 13.73 1.20 -12.71
C PRO A 36 12.73 0.39 -11.87
N GLN A 37 12.61 -0.90 -12.17
CA GLN A 37 11.74 -1.82 -11.44
C GLN A 37 12.26 -2.11 -10.02
N PRO A 38 11.38 -2.36 -9.04
CA PRO A 38 11.80 -2.76 -7.71
C PRO A 38 12.58 -4.07 -7.74
N PRO A 39 13.71 -4.19 -7.01
CA PRO A 39 14.38 -5.46 -6.82
C PRO A 39 13.46 -6.49 -6.12
N PRO A 40 13.68 -7.80 -6.36
CA PRO A 40 12.91 -8.87 -5.73
C PRO A 40 12.92 -8.76 -4.20
N ARG A 41 11.73 -8.77 -3.59
CA ARG A 41 11.55 -8.59 -2.14
C ARG A 41 10.29 -9.26 -1.61
N GLY A 42 10.32 -9.69 -0.35
CA GLY A 42 9.18 -10.25 0.39
C GLY A 42 8.73 -9.34 1.54
N GLY A 43 7.47 -9.48 1.97
CA GLY A 43 6.90 -8.72 3.09
C GLY A 43 6.83 -7.21 2.85
N HIS A 44 6.79 -6.79 1.59
CA HIS A 44 6.50 -5.41 1.17
C HIS A 44 4.98 -5.19 1.11
N THR A 45 4.55 -3.93 1.04
CA THR A 45 3.17 -3.59 0.68
C THR A 45 3.14 -2.87 -0.67
N ALA A 46 1.99 -2.93 -1.32
CA ALA A 46 1.68 -2.17 -2.53
C ALA A 46 0.38 -1.39 -2.29
N THR A 47 0.42 -0.07 -2.37
CA THR A 47 -0.74 0.79 -2.06
C THR A 47 -0.95 1.80 -3.18
N LEU A 48 -2.17 1.84 -3.73
CA LEU A 48 -2.56 2.79 -4.77
C LEU A 48 -3.01 4.11 -4.13
N VAL A 49 -2.42 5.22 -4.56
CA VAL A 49 -2.83 6.59 -4.22
C VAL A 49 -2.98 7.37 -5.53
N GLY A 50 -4.20 7.82 -5.83
CA GLY A 50 -4.51 8.36 -7.16
C GLY A 50 -4.22 7.32 -8.26
N SER A 51 -3.43 7.69 -9.26
CA SER A 51 -2.94 6.81 -10.34
C SER A 51 -1.52 6.29 -10.12
N ARG A 52 -1.04 6.28 -8.86
CA ARG A 52 0.32 5.89 -8.50
C ARG A 52 0.31 4.74 -7.49
N LEU A 53 0.91 3.61 -7.88
CA LEU A 53 1.06 2.44 -7.03
C LEU A 53 2.43 2.47 -6.34
N TYR A 54 2.45 2.63 -5.02
CA TYR A 54 3.66 2.71 -4.22
C TYR A 54 4.00 1.35 -3.60
N ILE A 55 5.25 0.92 -3.76
CA ILE A 55 5.85 -0.25 -3.14
C ILE A 55 6.71 0.20 -1.97
N LEU A 56 6.31 -0.19 -0.75
CA LEU A 56 6.98 0.21 0.48
C LEU A 56 7.75 -0.96 1.09
N PHE A 57 8.99 -0.66 1.46
CA PHE A 57 9.92 -1.53 2.17
C PHE A 57 9.96 -2.99 1.68
N GLY A 58 10.06 -3.95 2.60
CA GLY A 58 10.33 -5.36 2.35
C GLY A 58 11.81 -5.72 2.53
N ALA A 59 12.10 -7.01 2.38
CA ALA A 59 13.45 -7.55 2.48
C ALA A 59 13.76 -8.52 1.33
N ASP A 60 15.03 -8.60 0.95
CA ASP A 60 15.50 -9.60 0.00
C ASP A 60 15.63 -11.00 0.65
N ARG A 61 16.09 -11.99 -0.12
CA ARG A 61 16.28 -13.37 0.37
C ARG A 61 17.37 -13.49 1.46
N ASN A 62 18.26 -12.50 1.56
CA ASN A 62 19.34 -12.44 2.54
C ASN A 62 18.95 -11.60 3.77
N GLN A 63 17.67 -11.22 3.89
CA GLN A 63 17.16 -10.35 4.96
C GLN A 63 17.78 -8.93 4.92
N THR A 64 18.24 -8.49 3.76
CA THR A 64 18.60 -7.09 3.54
C THR A 64 17.30 -6.29 3.39
N TYR A 65 17.02 -5.43 4.36
CA TYR A 65 15.85 -4.55 4.32
C TYR A 65 16.04 -3.41 3.34
N ILE A 66 15.02 -3.16 2.52
CA ILE A 66 15.10 -2.21 1.42
C ILE A 66 14.34 -0.95 1.82
N SER A 67 15.02 0.19 1.92
CA SER A 67 14.38 1.49 2.21
C SER A 67 13.83 2.19 0.97
N ALA A 68 14.31 1.81 -0.23
CA ALA A 68 13.92 2.44 -1.48
C ALA A 68 12.44 2.21 -1.81
N ILE A 69 11.71 3.32 -1.95
CA ILE A 69 10.32 3.36 -2.39
C ILE A 69 10.31 3.31 -3.91
N HIS A 70 9.46 2.44 -4.46
CA HIS A 70 9.22 2.40 -5.90
C HIS A 70 7.77 2.80 -6.16
N CYS A 71 7.55 3.59 -7.21
CA CYS A 71 6.22 4.01 -7.63
C CYS A 71 6.01 3.60 -9.08
N LEU A 72 4.91 2.91 -9.36
CA LEU A 72 4.42 2.69 -10.71
C LEU A 72 3.37 3.75 -11.03
N ASP A 73 3.64 4.59 -12.01
CA ASP A 73 2.62 5.43 -12.64
C ASP A 73 1.74 4.52 -13.52
N THR A 74 0.48 4.32 -13.13
CA THR A 74 -0.41 3.34 -13.79
C THR A 74 -1.00 3.86 -15.10
N GLU A 75 -0.91 5.16 -15.37
CA GLU A 75 -1.32 5.74 -16.66
C GLU A 75 -0.29 5.48 -17.73
N THR A 76 0.99 5.56 -17.37
CA THR A 76 2.13 5.38 -18.29
C THR A 76 2.81 4.01 -18.17
N ASN A 77 2.43 3.21 -17.18
CA ASN A 77 3.08 1.94 -16.82
C ASN A 77 4.59 2.07 -16.62
N THR A 78 5.01 3.19 -16.03
CA THR A 78 6.43 3.51 -15.84
C THR A 78 6.78 3.53 -14.35
N TRP A 79 7.80 2.75 -14.01
CA TRP A 79 8.38 2.75 -12.67
C TRP A 79 9.29 3.94 -12.48
N ILE A 80 9.29 4.48 -11.26
CA ILE A 80 10.27 5.44 -10.77
C ILE A 80 10.73 4.99 -9.37
N GLU A 81 12.02 5.09 -9.11
CA GLU A 81 12.55 5.02 -7.75
C GLU A 81 12.36 6.40 -7.12
N VAL A 82 11.68 6.43 -5.97
CA VAL A 82 11.30 7.67 -5.31
C VAL A 82 12.06 7.78 -4.00
N ARG A 83 12.65 8.96 -3.77
CA ARG A 83 13.32 9.29 -2.52
C ARG A 83 12.38 10.11 -1.66
N ALA A 84 11.89 9.52 -0.57
CA ALA A 84 11.09 10.26 0.38
C ALA A 84 11.95 11.22 1.21
N THR A 85 11.36 12.36 1.56
CA THR A 85 11.93 13.33 2.51
C THR A 85 11.31 13.15 3.90
N GLY A 86 11.77 13.93 4.89
CA GLY A 86 11.24 13.88 6.26
C GLY A 86 11.91 12.80 7.14
N GLU A 87 11.30 12.54 8.29
CA GLU A 87 11.75 11.50 9.22
C GLU A 87 11.21 10.16 8.76
N ALA A 88 12.08 9.31 8.20
CA ALA A 88 11.69 8.04 7.65
C ALA A 88 11.65 6.93 8.72
N PRO A 89 10.68 5.99 8.64
CA PRO A 89 10.72 4.78 9.45
C PRO A 89 11.95 3.93 9.15
N GLU A 90 12.39 3.18 10.16
CA GLU A 90 13.34 2.10 9.95
C GLU A 90 12.83 1.09 8.89
N PRO A 91 13.69 0.64 7.96
CA PRO A 91 13.34 -0.38 6.98
C PRO A 91 12.87 -1.69 7.64
N ARG A 92 11.80 -2.27 7.10
CA ARG A 92 11.03 -3.34 7.75
C ARG A 92 10.32 -4.25 6.76
N SER A 93 9.92 -5.45 7.20
CA SER A 93 9.11 -6.38 6.42
C SER A 93 7.90 -6.88 7.23
N GLY A 94 6.87 -7.37 6.54
CA GLY A 94 5.64 -7.88 7.18
C GLY A 94 4.84 -6.78 7.86
N HIS A 95 4.99 -5.53 7.44
CA HIS A 95 4.16 -4.41 7.83
C HIS A 95 2.86 -4.42 7.03
N SER A 96 1.87 -3.68 7.49
CA SER A 96 0.65 -3.41 6.73
C SER A 96 0.62 -1.95 6.31
N ALA A 97 -0.05 -1.65 5.20
CA ALA A 97 -0.21 -0.29 4.72
C ALA A 97 -1.56 -0.11 4.03
N ALA A 98 -2.14 1.08 4.17
CA ALA A 98 -3.40 1.44 3.54
C ALA A 98 -3.38 2.91 3.10
N ALA A 99 -4.12 3.22 2.03
CA ALA A 99 -4.28 4.60 1.56
C ALA A 99 -5.13 5.41 2.54
N TRP A 100 -4.73 6.66 2.79
CA TRP A 100 -5.47 7.63 3.58
C TRP A 100 -5.33 9.01 2.96
N GLY A 101 -6.43 9.59 2.47
CA GLY A 101 -6.37 10.84 1.72
C GLY A 101 -5.43 10.74 0.51
N GLU A 102 -4.48 11.66 0.42
CA GLU A 102 -3.43 11.69 -0.62
C GLU A 102 -2.12 11.01 -0.16
N GLY A 103 -2.19 10.14 0.84
CA GLY A 103 -1.02 9.48 1.42
C GLY A 103 -1.26 8.03 1.79
N ILE A 104 -0.27 7.46 2.47
CA ILE A 104 -0.25 6.06 2.90
C ILE A 104 0.07 6.01 4.38
N VAL A 105 -0.71 5.24 5.14
CA VAL A 105 -0.36 4.90 6.53
C VAL A 105 0.23 3.50 6.55
N LEU A 106 1.44 3.39 7.09
CA LEU A 106 2.17 2.14 7.34
C LEU A 106 2.11 1.83 8.83
N CYS A 107 1.94 0.57 9.24
CA CYS A 107 2.03 0.17 10.64
C CYS A 107 2.77 -1.15 10.86
N GLY A 108 3.45 -1.23 12.00
CA GLY A 108 4.09 -2.42 12.51
C GLY A 108 5.14 -2.99 11.56
N GLY A 109 5.23 -4.32 11.54
CA GLY A 109 6.27 -5.06 10.81
C GLY A 109 7.40 -5.49 11.72
N MET A 110 8.47 -5.99 11.13
CA MET A 110 9.66 -6.42 11.87
C MET A 110 10.96 -6.15 11.11
N THR A 111 12.05 -6.14 11.86
CA THR A 111 13.41 -6.24 11.36
C THR A 111 14.22 -7.26 12.16
N PHE A 112 15.05 -8.05 11.49
CA PHE A 112 16.05 -8.90 12.15
C PHE A 112 17.24 -8.09 12.67
N VAL A 113 17.42 -6.85 12.20
CA VAL A 113 18.43 -5.93 12.74
C VAL A 113 17.99 -5.52 14.14
N GLY A 114 18.64 -6.05 15.17
CA GLY A 114 18.26 -5.80 16.56
C GLY A 114 16.97 -6.52 17.00
N GLU A 115 16.50 -7.51 16.21
CA GLU A 115 15.34 -8.36 16.53
C GLU A 115 14.08 -7.59 16.95
N LYS A 116 13.80 -6.48 16.26
CA LYS A 116 12.73 -5.54 16.61
C LYS A 116 11.43 -5.88 15.87
N ILE A 117 10.34 -5.98 16.63
CA ILE A 117 8.97 -5.96 16.11
C ILE A 117 8.41 -4.56 16.40
N PHE A 118 7.81 -3.95 15.39
CA PHE A 118 7.35 -2.57 15.46
C PHE A 118 5.90 -2.47 15.96
N ASP A 119 5.63 -1.47 16.79
CA ASP A 119 4.33 -1.02 17.31
C ASP A 119 4.02 0.43 16.91
N ASP A 120 4.79 0.99 15.98
CA ASP A 120 4.65 2.34 15.45
C ASP A 120 3.82 2.34 14.16
N CYS A 121 3.33 3.53 13.81
CA CYS A 121 2.74 3.83 12.52
C CYS A 121 3.43 5.06 11.93
N TRP A 122 3.40 5.17 10.61
CA TRP A 122 4.03 6.23 9.84
C TRP A 122 3.11 6.68 8.72
N HIS A 123 3.11 7.98 8.44
CA HIS A 123 2.38 8.56 7.33
C HIS A 123 3.37 8.99 6.23
N LEU A 124 3.17 8.46 5.02
CA LEU A 124 3.81 8.91 3.81
C LEU A 124 2.84 9.81 3.06
N ASP A 125 3.09 11.12 3.10
CA ASP A 125 2.38 12.07 2.26
C ASP A 125 2.82 11.90 0.80
N CYS A 126 1.87 11.71 -0.11
CA CYS A 126 2.10 11.54 -1.53
C CYS A 126 1.42 12.64 -2.37
N SER A 127 1.00 13.75 -1.75
CA SER A 127 0.30 14.85 -2.45
C SER A 127 1.17 15.49 -3.55
N GLU A 128 2.48 15.54 -3.36
CA GLU A 128 3.45 16.03 -4.34
C GLU A 128 4.06 14.87 -5.15
N PRO A 129 3.81 14.79 -6.46
CA PRO A 129 4.31 13.70 -7.29
C PRO A 129 5.84 13.61 -7.29
N GLY A 130 6.37 12.47 -6.87
CA GLY A 130 7.82 12.21 -6.87
C GLY A 130 8.58 12.75 -5.65
N GLU A 131 7.93 13.50 -4.77
CA GLU A 131 8.53 14.04 -3.53
C GLU A 131 7.74 13.62 -2.28
N PRO A 132 7.48 12.33 -2.08
CA PRO A 132 6.70 11.89 -0.95
C PRO A 132 7.45 12.20 0.35
N LYS A 133 6.70 12.45 1.43
CA LYS A 133 7.27 12.94 2.69
C LYS A 133 6.80 12.10 3.86
N TRP A 134 7.74 11.52 4.58
CA TRP A 134 7.46 10.80 5.82
C TRP A 134 7.22 11.75 6.99
N SER A 135 6.29 11.34 7.85
CA SER A 135 5.98 11.97 9.12
C SER A 135 5.44 10.93 10.11
N GLU A 136 5.63 11.18 11.39
CA GLU A 136 4.85 10.49 12.42
C GLU A 136 3.37 10.88 12.29
N PRO A 137 2.43 9.93 12.45
CA PRO A 137 1.01 10.24 12.46
C PRO A 137 0.68 11.16 13.64
N ALA A 138 -0.32 12.02 13.45
CA ALA A 138 -0.76 12.93 14.51
C ALA A 138 -1.07 12.15 15.81
N ALA A 139 -0.54 12.64 16.93
CA ALA A 139 -0.72 12.02 18.23
C ALA A 139 -2.21 11.87 18.58
N GLY A 140 -2.63 10.69 19.04
CA GLY A 140 -4.03 10.49 19.47
C GLY A 140 -4.56 9.06 19.53
N GLY A 141 -3.80 8.06 19.07
CA GLY A 141 -4.18 6.65 19.14
C GLY A 141 -3.71 5.95 20.42
N VAL A 142 -4.40 4.87 20.81
CA VAL A 142 -3.85 3.90 21.76
C VAL A 142 -2.74 3.13 21.04
N PRO A 143 -1.51 3.04 21.58
CA PRO A 143 -0.45 2.23 21.00
C PRO A 143 -0.93 0.78 20.84
N PHE A 144 -0.78 0.21 19.65
CA PHE A 144 -1.10 -1.21 19.43
C PHE A 144 0.11 -2.06 19.83
N LYS A 145 -0.10 -3.29 20.30
CA LYS A 145 1.03 -4.20 20.58
C LYS A 145 1.81 -4.51 19.30
N ALA A 146 3.14 -4.50 19.43
CA ALA A 146 4.08 -4.83 18.36
C ALA A 146 3.67 -6.11 17.62
N ARG A 147 3.62 -6.03 16.29
CA ARG A 147 3.15 -7.13 15.44
C ARG A 147 3.71 -7.03 14.02
N ASN A 148 3.78 -8.18 13.35
CA ASN A 148 4.10 -8.30 11.93
C ASN A 148 3.18 -9.35 11.30
N SER A 149 3.16 -9.42 9.97
CA SER A 149 2.32 -10.36 9.20
C SER A 149 0.83 -10.20 9.53
N HIS A 150 0.42 -8.96 9.79
CA HIS A 150 -0.93 -8.56 10.20
C HIS A 150 -1.65 -7.86 9.04
N SER A 151 -2.90 -7.43 9.26
CA SER A 151 -3.62 -6.59 8.29
C SER A 151 -3.97 -5.23 8.90
N ALA A 152 -3.97 -4.21 8.06
CA ALA A 152 -4.44 -2.88 8.39
C ALA A 152 -5.36 -2.36 7.29
N THR A 153 -6.49 -1.78 7.68
CA THR A 153 -7.47 -1.25 6.74
C THR A 153 -8.05 0.05 7.28
N VAL A 154 -8.19 1.04 6.42
CA VAL A 154 -8.87 2.30 6.75
C VAL A 154 -10.38 2.09 6.61
N ILE A 155 -11.14 2.39 7.66
CA ILE A 155 -12.60 2.38 7.66
C ILE A 155 -13.13 3.79 7.93
N GLY A 156 -14.19 4.22 7.25
CA GLY A 156 -14.81 5.53 7.45
C GLY A 156 -15.57 6.01 6.22
N SER A 157 -16.42 7.01 6.40
CA SER A 157 -17.30 7.56 5.36
C SER A 157 -16.63 8.58 4.43
N GLY A 158 -15.37 8.94 4.67
CA GLY A 158 -14.66 9.91 3.85
C GLY A 158 -13.14 9.85 4.01
N PRO A 159 -12.38 10.46 3.08
CA PRO A 159 -10.92 10.39 3.00
C PRO A 159 -10.19 10.96 4.23
N LEU A 160 -10.88 11.74 5.07
CA LEU A 160 -10.35 12.35 6.30
C LEU A 160 -11.17 12.01 7.55
N GLU A 161 -12.28 11.29 7.42
CA GLU A 161 -13.15 10.85 8.53
C GLU A 161 -12.98 9.35 8.81
N GLY A 162 -11.75 8.87 8.57
CA GLY A 162 -11.38 7.47 8.73
C GLY A 162 -10.86 7.14 10.13
N ARG A 163 -10.70 5.84 10.37
CA ARG A 163 -9.77 5.29 11.37
C ARG A 163 -9.12 4.07 10.77
N MET A 164 -7.87 3.83 11.12
CA MET A 164 -7.20 2.60 10.72
C MET A 164 -7.48 1.51 11.75
N VAL A 165 -7.95 0.36 11.27
CA VAL A 165 -8.14 -0.85 12.06
C VAL A 165 -6.99 -1.79 11.75
N VAL A 166 -6.31 -2.23 12.80
CA VAL A 166 -5.15 -3.13 12.74
C VAL A 166 -5.54 -4.44 13.43
N VAL A 167 -5.65 -5.53 12.67
CA VAL A 167 -6.07 -6.87 13.16
C VAL A 167 -4.94 -7.87 13.09
#